data_AF-A0A6G1CWG6-F1
#
_entry.id   AF-A0A6G1CWG6-F1
#
_cell.length_a   1.000
_cell.length_b   1.000
_cell.length_c   1.000
_cell.angle_alpha   90.00
_cell.angle_beta   90.00
_cell.angle_gamma   90.00
#
_symmetry.space_group_name_H-M   'P 1'
#
loop_
_entity.id
_entity.type
_entity.pdbx_description
1 polymer ?
#
loop_
_entity_poly.entity_id
_entity_poly.type
_entity_poly.pdbx_seq_one_letter_code
_entity_poly.pdbx_strand_id
1 'polypeptide(L)'
;MSKIRTDHDTTTEASSDFGHIVEATPSGVFHPTFPADIVTLIRFSLSQPTPFAVAPRGKGHSSQGQALAPGGIVVDMQALGDGRRTNHRVAVLFDEMYVDAGGEQLWINVLHAALEHGLTPCVWTDYLRITVGGTLSNAGIGGQAFRHGPQISNVHELDVVTGTGEMITCSPEVNPALFFAVLGGLGQFGVITRARIRLERAPKRVKWVRLAYSDVHSFTTDQELLISKRTSGSGFDYVEGQVQLNRTLTEGHKSSSFFSASDLARLTGLTVETGSVTIYYIEGAMYYDEDTAASVDQKLEALLEELSFVTGFVFVRDASYVEFLDRVGREEQNLRSAGAWDVPHPWLNLFVPRSRIVDFDAGVFKGILRDANPVGLILIYPMNKDKWDDRMTAVTPEEDVFYAVGLLRSAVGRGEGDLEQLERENAAVLEFCDRAGIGCKQYLPHHASLDGWRRHFGAKWGRVAELKARYDPRAILSPGQGIFPPATAAASVEPSAAGAHTASS
;
A
#
# COMPACT_ATOMS: atom_id res chain seq x y z
N MET A 1 -5.65 -5.27 35.62
CA MET A 1 -6.02 -6.33 34.66
C MET A 1 -4.83 -6.56 33.74
N SER A 2 -4.56 -7.81 33.36
CA SER A 2 -3.53 -8.12 32.34
C SER A 2 -3.85 -7.34 31.06
N LYS A 3 -2.85 -6.68 30.47
CA LYS A 3 -2.98 -6.02 29.16
C LYS A 3 -2.97 -7.04 28.01
N ILE A 4 -2.65 -8.30 28.29
CA ILE A 4 -2.75 -9.43 27.35
C ILE A 4 -4.08 -10.14 27.59
N ARG A 5 -4.90 -10.23 26.54
CA ARG A 5 -6.13 -11.01 26.46
C ARG A 5 -5.89 -12.32 25.71
N THR A 6 -6.47 -13.40 26.21
CA THR A 6 -6.33 -14.76 25.66
C THR A 6 -7.68 -15.45 25.51
N ASP A 7 -8.79 -14.71 25.65
CA ASP A 7 -10.12 -15.22 25.36
C ASP A 7 -10.28 -15.50 23.86
N HIS A 8 -11.11 -16.49 23.55
CA HIS A 8 -11.29 -17.01 22.20
C HIS A 8 -11.66 -15.90 21.20
N ASP A 9 -12.67 -15.09 21.53
CA ASP A 9 -13.19 -14.03 20.66
C ASP A 9 -12.07 -13.05 20.27
N THR A 10 -11.30 -12.56 21.24
CA THR A 10 -10.19 -11.63 20.99
C THR A 10 -9.11 -12.26 20.11
N THR A 11 -8.74 -13.52 20.34
CA THR A 11 -7.72 -14.20 19.53
C THR A 11 -8.20 -14.54 18.11
N THR A 12 -9.49 -14.84 17.94
CA THR A 12 -10.12 -15.09 16.64
C THR A 12 -10.21 -13.82 15.80
N GLU A 13 -10.56 -12.67 16.40
CA GLU A 13 -10.56 -11.39 15.67
C GLU A 13 -9.15 -11.01 15.16
N ALA A 14 -8.12 -11.40 15.91
CA ALA A 14 -6.73 -11.17 15.55
C ALA A 14 -6.10 -12.26 14.66
N SER A 15 -6.84 -13.33 14.30
CA SER A 15 -6.32 -14.45 13.49
C SER A 15 -6.40 -14.23 11.98
N SER A 16 -7.18 -13.24 11.51
CA SER A 16 -7.40 -12.94 10.09
C SER A 16 -7.02 -11.50 9.74
N ASP A 17 -7.00 -11.16 8.45
CA ASP A 17 -6.76 -9.83 7.92
C ASP A 17 -7.70 -9.53 6.74
N PHE A 18 -7.59 -8.35 6.14
CA PHE A 18 -8.43 -7.92 5.02
C PHE A 18 -8.31 -8.83 3.79
N GLY A 19 -7.18 -9.54 3.65
CA GLY A 19 -7.01 -10.55 2.61
C GLY A 19 -8.01 -11.68 2.72
N HIS A 20 -8.39 -12.08 3.94
CA HIS A 20 -9.24 -13.26 4.22
C HIS A 20 -8.79 -14.54 3.49
N ILE A 21 -7.47 -14.68 3.29
CA ILE A 21 -6.83 -15.84 2.62
C ILE A 21 -6.04 -16.67 3.62
N VAL A 22 -5.32 -15.99 4.52
CA VAL A 22 -4.49 -16.62 5.54
C VAL A 22 -5.14 -16.42 6.90
N GLU A 23 -5.22 -17.50 7.67
CA GLU A 23 -5.61 -17.46 9.07
C GLU A 23 -4.50 -18.03 9.96
N ALA A 24 -4.16 -17.34 11.04
CA ALA A 24 -3.21 -17.82 12.03
C ALA A 24 -3.51 -17.30 13.44
N THR A 25 -3.87 -18.20 14.35
CA THR A 25 -4.24 -17.85 15.72
C THR A 25 -3.04 -17.39 16.56
N PRO A 26 -3.10 -16.21 17.21
CA PRO A 26 -2.12 -15.80 18.20
C PRO A 26 -2.36 -16.47 19.56
N SER A 27 -1.33 -16.56 20.40
CA SER A 27 -1.47 -16.99 21.79
C SER A 27 -2.12 -15.92 22.68
N GLY A 28 -2.14 -14.66 22.24
CA GLY A 28 -2.84 -13.58 22.91
C GLY A 28 -2.75 -12.25 22.16
N VAL A 29 -3.60 -11.31 22.58
CA VAL A 29 -3.63 -9.95 22.04
C VAL A 29 -3.29 -8.97 23.14
N PHE A 30 -2.30 -8.12 22.90
CA PHE A 30 -1.85 -7.08 23.82
C PHE A 30 -2.49 -5.75 23.48
N HIS A 31 -3.14 -5.13 24.47
CA HIS A 31 -3.76 -3.81 24.37
C HIS A 31 -2.92 -2.77 25.15
N PRO A 32 -1.90 -2.16 24.50
CA PRO A 32 -1.09 -1.13 25.12
C PRO A 32 -1.92 0.13 25.42
N THR A 33 -1.55 0.84 26.49
CA THR A 33 -2.11 2.14 26.85
C THR A 33 -1.16 3.28 26.48
N PHE A 34 0.15 3.02 26.54
CA PHE A 34 1.20 3.95 26.17
C PHE A 34 2.29 3.22 25.37
N PRO A 35 3.09 3.93 24.55
CA PRO A 35 4.23 3.33 23.85
C PRO A 35 5.21 2.55 24.76
N ALA A 36 5.38 2.98 26.02
CA ALA A 36 6.20 2.28 27.02
C ALA A 36 5.70 0.87 27.39
N ASP A 37 4.42 0.58 27.17
CA ASP A 37 3.87 -0.76 27.36
C ASP A 37 4.41 -1.74 26.33
N ILE A 38 4.64 -1.28 25.09
CA ILE A 38 5.23 -2.09 24.01
C ILE A 38 6.70 -2.42 24.35
N VAL A 39 7.44 -1.46 24.90
CA VAL A 39 8.79 -1.70 25.45
C VAL A 39 8.75 -2.82 26.50
N THR A 40 7.78 -2.76 27.41
CA THR A 40 7.61 -3.76 28.47
C THR A 40 7.28 -5.15 27.89
N LEU A 41 6.39 -5.23 26.90
CA LEU A 41 6.05 -6.48 26.22
C LEU A 41 7.28 -7.11 25.55
N ILE A 42 8.06 -6.31 24.80
CA ILE A 42 9.24 -6.80 24.09
C ILE A 42 10.29 -7.31 25.09
N ARG A 43 10.58 -6.55 26.16
CA ARG A 43 11.50 -7.01 27.21
C ARG A 43 11.00 -8.26 27.91
N PHE A 44 9.69 -8.38 28.11
CA PHE A 44 9.07 -9.59 28.65
C PHE A 44 9.29 -10.79 27.71
N SER A 45 9.09 -10.63 26.39
CA SER A 45 9.43 -11.67 25.40
C SER A 45 10.90 -12.08 25.48
N LEU A 46 11.82 -11.10 25.47
CA LEU A 46 13.26 -11.36 25.52
C LEU A 46 13.71 -12.03 26.83
N SER A 47 12.96 -11.87 27.92
CA SER A 47 13.25 -12.53 29.20
C SER A 47 12.81 -14.00 29.25
N GLN A 48 12.01 -14.47 28.28
CA GLN A 48 11.60 -15.86 28.21
C GLN A 48 12.74 -16.76 27.71
N PRO A 49 12.82 -18.04 28.14
CA PRO A 49 13.78 -19.00 27.59
C PRO A 49 13.68 -19.10 26.06
N THR A 50 12.44 -19.03 25.56
CA THR A 50 12.08 -18.93 24.16
C THR A 50 11.28 -17.65 23.95
N PRO A 51 11.87 -16.58 23.40
CA PRO A 51 11.14 -15.36 23.08
C PRO A 51 9.99 -15.63 22.12
N PHE A 52 8.80 -15.13 22.47
CA PHE A 52 7.61 -15.23 21.62
C PHE A 52 7.61 -14.11 20.58
N ALA A 53 7.05 -14.40 19.40
CA ALA A 53 6.92 -13.42 18.34
C ALA A 53 5.88 -12.34 18.66
N VAL A 54 6.07 -11.14 18.13
CA VAL A 54 5.26 -9.95 18.36
C VAL A 54 4.92 -9.31 17.02
N ALA A 55 3.63 -9.19 16.69
CA ALA A 55 3.17 -8.50 15.49
C ALA A 55 2.36 -7.26 15.84
N PRO A 56 2.84 -6.04 15.55
CA PRO A 56 2.02 -4.84 15.60
C PRO A 56 0.91 -4.91 14.55
N ARG A 57 -0.34 -4.88 14.99
CA ARG A 57 -1.51 -4.85 14.13
C ARG A 57 -2.10 -3.44 14.14
N GLY A 58 -2.10 -2.81 12.96
CA GLY A 58 -2.82 -1.57 12.71
C GLY A 58 -4.33 -1.82 12.58
N LYS A 59 -4.86 -1.67 11.36
CA LYS A 59 -6.25 -2.06 11.03
C LYS A 59 -6.39 -3.44 10.38
N GLY A 60 -5.33 -4.24 10.39
CA GLY A 60 -5.36 -5.57 9.76
C GLY A 60 -5.60 -5.53 8.25
N HIS A 61 -5.23 -4.44 7.57
CA HIS A 61 -5.45 -4.26 6.11
C HIS A 61 -4.37 -4.95 5.24
N SER A 62 -3.66 -5.92 5.82
CA SER A 62 -2.75 -6.83 5.14
C SER A 62 -3.54 -7.82 4.28
N SER A 63 -2.88 -8.40 3.28
CA SER A 63 -3.52 -9.35 2.35
C SER A 63 -3.07 -10.80 2.53
N GLN A 64 -1.93 -11.04 3.19
CA GLN A 64 -1.26 -12.34 3.26
C GLN A 64 -0.66 -12.62 4.65
N GLY A 65 -1.34 -12.18 5.71
CA GLY A 65 -0.98 -12.50 7.09
C GLY A 65 0.17 -11.67 7.68
N GLN A 66 0.62 -10.59 7.02
CA GLN A 66 1.80 -9.83 7.46
C GLN A 66 1.70 -9.27 8.88
N ALA A 67 0.48 -8.99 9.37
CA ALA A 67 0.20 -8.48 10.71
C ALA A 67 -0.20 -9.58 11.73
N LEU A 68 -0.06 -10.86 11.37
CA LEU A 68 -0.35 -12.01 12.23
C LEU A 68 0.89 -12.46 13.01
N ALA A 69 0.65 -13.08 14.17
CA ALA A 69 1.68 -13.70 15.00
C ALA A 69 1.26 -15.12 15.38
N PRO A 70 1.46 -16.13 14.51
CA PRO A 70 1.10 -17.52 14.81
C PRO A 70 1.76 -18.00 16.10
N GLY A 71 0.98 -18.35 17.12
CA GLY A 71 1.48 -18.76 18.44
C GLY A 71 2.28 -17.67 19.19
N GLY A 72 2.16 -16.40 18.77
CA GLY A 72 2.81 -15.25 19.38
C GLY A 72 1.80 -14.27 19.98
N ILE A 73 2.22 -13.01 20.13
CA ILE A 73 1.37 -11.93 20.62
C ILE A 73 1.11 -10.92 19.51
N VAL A 74 -0.15 -10.67 19.22
CA VAL A 74 -0.56 -9.53 18.38
C VAL A 74 -0.65 -8.29 19.27
N VAL A 75 -0.04 -7.19 18.87
CA VAL A 75 -0.22 -5.89 19.55
C VAL A 75 -1.33 -5.15 18.83
N ASP A 76 -2.46 -4.97 19.49
CA ASP A 76 -3.53 -4.10 19.02
C ASP A 76 -3.08 -2.64 19.16
N MET A 77 -2.58 -2.06 18.07
CA MET A 77 -2.10 -0.68 18.10
C MET A 77 -3.23 0.31 18.36
N GLN A 78 -4.48 0.00 17.96
CA GLN A 78 -5.63 0.91 18.12
C GLN A 78 -5.91 1.23 19.59
N ALA A 79 -5.58 0.30 20.50
CA ALA A 79 -5.71 0.51 21.95
C ALA A 79 -4.94 1.74 22.49
N LEU A 80 -3.87 2.19 21.80
CA LEU A 80 -3.17 3.44 22.13
C LEU A 80 -4.03 4.68 21.92
N GLY A 81 -5.02 4.61 21.03
CA GLY A 81 -5.95 5.69 20.69
C GLY A 81 -7.22 5.72 21.56
N ASP A 82 -7.59 4.62 22.21
CA ASP A 82 -8.89 4.46 22.91
C ASP A 82 -8.95 5.07 24.33
N GLY A 83 -7.87 5.67 24.81
CA GLY A 83 -7.87 6.39 26.08
C GLY A 83 -8.67 7.69 25.99
N ARG A 84 -9.35 8.10 27.08
CA ARG A 84 -10.02 9.42 27.27
C ARG A 84 -9.10 10.67 27.12
N ARG A 85 -7.93 10.51 26.51
CA ARG A 85 -6.89 11.52 26.24
C ARG A 85 -6.54 11.60 24.74
N THR A 86 -7.47 11.23 23.86
CA THR A 86 -7.40 11.26 22.38
C THR A 86 -6.75 12.51 21.80
N ASN A 87 -6.91 13.68 22.45
CA ASN A 87 -6.32 14.96 22.00
C ASN A 87 -4.78 15.04 21.99
N HIS A 88 -4.05 13.98 22.37
CA HIS A 88 -2.57 14.02 22.42
C HIS A 88 -1.87 13.06 21.45
N ARG A 89 -2.60 12.32 20.60
CA ARG A 89 -1.99 11.36 19.65
C ARG A 89 -1.90 11.89 18.21
N VAL A 90 -2.50 13.04 17.94
CA VAL A 90 -2.27 13.84 16.73
C VAL A 90 -2.07 15.27 17.17
N ALA A 91 -0.88 15.83 16.96
CA ALA A 91 -0.54 17.20 17.33
C ALA A 91 -0.05 17.95 16.10
N VAL A 92 -0.80 18.97 15.69
CA VAL A 92 -0.45 19.82 14.54
C VAL A 92 0.43 20.97 15.00
N LEU A 93 1.62 21.05 14.40
CA LEU A 93 2.60 22.10 14.57
C LEU A 93 2.48 23.04 13.37
N PHE A 94 1.62 24.05 13.50
CA PHE A 94 1.21 24.91 12.38
C PHE A 94 2.36 25.72 11.80
N ASP A 95 3.19 26.32 12.66
CA ASP A 95 4.28 27.20 12.23
C ASP A 95 5.39 26.41 11.51
N GLU A 96 5.62 25.18 11.95
CA GLU A 96 6.61 24.26 11.38
C GLU A 96 6.06 23.43 10.21
N MET A 97 4.74 23.50 9.96
CA MET A 97 4.05 22.73 8.92
C MET A 97 4.25 21.21 9.09
N TYR A 98 4.10 20.71 10.32
CA TYR A 98 4.19 19.30 10.65
C TYR A 98 2.98 18.81 11.44
N VAL A 99 2.75 17.49 11.38
CA VAL A 99 1.90 16.79 12.34
C VAL A 99 2.71 15.68 13.01
N ASP A 100 2.70 15.65 14.33
CA ASP A 100 3.15 14.51 15.11
C ASP A 100 1.95 13.58 15.31
N ALA A 101 1.94 12.44 14.60
CA ALA A 101 0.86 11.46 14.66
C ALA A 101 1.35 10.15 15.29
N GLY A 102 0.55 9.57 16.18
CA GLY A 102 0.77 8.24 16.73
C GLY A 102 0.77 7.18 15.62
N GLY A 103 1.62 6.15 15.74
CA GLY A 103 1.70 5.09 14.74
C GLY A 103 0.39 4.32 14.55
N GLU A 104 -0.48 4.32 15.56
CA GLU A 104 -1.82 3.74 15.51
C GLU A 104 -2.86 4.60 14.79
N GLN A 105 -2.60 5.89 14.59
CA GLN A 105 -3.61 6.81 14.07
C GLN A 105 -3.96 6.46 12.63
N LEU A 106 -5.24 6.58 12.30
CA LEU A 106 -5.71 6.43 10.93
C LEU A 106 -5.43 7.71 10.15
N TRP A 107 -5.09 7.57 8.88
CA TRP A 107 -4.88 8.74 8.01
C TRP A 107 -6.10 9.65 7.91
N ILE A 108 -7.32 9.11 7.98
CA ILE A 108 -8.55 9.93 8.03
C ILE A 108 -8.60 10.84 9.27
N ASN A 109 -8.10 10.38 10.42
CA ASN A 109 -8.04 11.20 11.64
C ASN A 109 -6.96 12.27 11.53
N VAL A 110 -5.82 11.92 10.94
CA VAL A 110 -4.73 12.88 10.66
C VAL A 110 -5.20 13.96 9.68
N LEU A 111 -5.97 13.59 8.65
CA LEU A 111 -6.59 14.53 7.71
C LEU A 111 -7.47 15.53 8.47
N HIS A 112 -8.45 15.05 9.25
CA HIS A 112 -9.38 15.93 9.95
C HIS A 112 -8.66 16.85 10.94
N ALA A 113 -7.70 16.34 11.71
CA ALA A 113 -6.92 17.16 12.63
C ALA A 113 -6.10 18.24 11.91
N ALA A 114 -5.46 17.91 10.78
CA ALA A 114 -4.72 18.90 10.00
C ALA A 114 -5.64 19.98 9.39
N LEU A 115 -6.82 19.59 8.93
CA LEU A 115 -7.80 20.49 8.32
C LEU A 115 -8.37 21.52 9.31
N GLU A 116 -8.46 21.20 10.61
CA GLU A 116 -8.81 22.19 11.64
C GLU A 116 -7.85 23.39 11.67
N HIS A 117 -6.62 23.20 11.16
CA HIS A 117 -5.61 24.23 11.00
C HIS A 117 -5.44 24.71 9.54
N GLY A 118 -6.31 24.29 8.61
CA GLY A 118 -6.18 24.60 7.18
C GLY A 118 -4.95 23.95 6.52
N LEU A 119 -4.49 22.82 7.07
CA LEU A 119 -3.33 22.06 6.60
C LEU A 119 -3.73 20.64 6.16
N THR A 120 -2.85 19.99 5.42
CA THR A 120 -3.03 18.62 4.92
C THR A 120 -1.67 17.94 4.72
N PRO A 121 -1.52 16.62 5.00
CA PRO A 121 -0.41 15.86 4.46
C PRO A 121 -0.26 16.01 2.94
N CYS A 122 0.99 16.07 2.47
CA CYS A 122 1.30 16.23 1.03
C CYS A 122 0.97 14.99 0.18
N VAL A 123 0.88 13.80 0.81
CA VAL A 123 0.79 12.51 0.12
C VAL A 123 -0.18 11.59 0.84
N TRP A 124 -1.00 10.92 0.04
CA TRP A 124 -2.07 10.05 0.52
C TRP A 124 -1.95 8.64 -0.06
N THR A 125 -2.59 7.71 0.61
CA THR A 125 -3.06 6.45 0.04
C THR A 125 -4.51 6.64 -0.42
N ASP A 126 -4.97 5.84 -1.38
CA ASP A 126 -6.35 5.95 -1.86
C ASP A 126 -7.39 5.66 -0.78
N TYR A 127 -7.05 4.78 0.16
CA TYR A 127 -7.87 4.43 1.29
C TYR A 127 -7.28 4.98 2.60
N LEU A 128 -8.09 5.68 3.39
CA LEU A 128 -7.63 6.47 4.55
C LEU A 128 -7.88 5.81 5.93
N ARG A 129 -8.64 4.71 5.98
CA ARG A 129 -8.90 3.97 7.24
C ARG A 129 -7.82 2.91 7.50
N ILE A 130 -6.57 3.29 7.24
CA ILE A 130 -5.36 2.51 7.54
C ILE A 130 -4.41 3.36 8.37
N THR A 131 -3.55 2.70 9.14
CA THR A 131 -2.73 3.34 10.15
C THR A 131 -1.46 3.97 9.57
N VAL A 132 -1.01 5.08 10.17
CA VAL A 132 0.27 5.73 9.90
C VAL A 132 1.43 4.71 9.94
N GLY A 133 1.61 3.99 11.04
CA GLY A 133 2.71 3.03 11.20
C GLY A 133 2.68 1.89 10.18
N GLY A 134 1.48 1.41 9.82
CA GLY A 134 1.29 0.36 8.81
C GLY A 134 1.72 0.80 7.41
N THR A 135 1.30 1.99 6.97
CA THR A 135 1.67 2.53 5.65
C THR A 135 3.15 2.90 5.56
N LEU A 136 3.71 3.54 6.60
CA LEU A 136 5.13 3.89 6.66
C LEU A 136 6.04 2.65 6.72
N SER A 137 5.53 1.53 7.22
CA SER A 137 6.26 0.24 7.16
C SER A 137 6.29 -0.37 5.75
N ASN A 138 5.52 0.15 4.79
CA ASN A 138 5.48 -0.33 3.41
C ASN A 138 6.02 0.74 2.43
N ALA A 139 5.24 1.81 2.21
CA ALA A 139 5.66 3.02 1.52
C ALA A 139 4.58 4.12 1.67
N GLY A 140 3.32 3.75 1.41
CA GLY A 140 2.20 4.70 1.31
C GLY A 140 2.22 5.44 -0.02
N ILE A 141 1.58 4.87 -1.04
CA ILE A 141 1.52 5.43 -2.40
C ILE A 141 0.10 5.84 -2.76
N GLY A 142 0.00 6.82 -3.64
CA GLY A 142 -1.21 7.32 -4.29
C GLY A 142 -0.81 8.36 -5.34
N GLY A 143 -1.79 8.92 -6.06
CA GLY A 143 -1.54 9.81 -7.21
C GLY A 143 -0.74 11.09 -6.96
N GLN A 144 -0.42 11.48 -5.72
CA GLN A 144 0.50 12.61 -5.43
C GLN A 144 1.98 12.19 -5.41
N ALA A 145 2.27 10.88 -5.38
CA ALA A 145 3.62 10.36 -5.14
C ALA A 145 4.62 10.72 -6.25
N PHE A 146 4.17 10.96 -7.49
CA PHE A 146 5.06 11.41 -8.55
C PHE A 146 5.72 12.77 -8.26
N ARG A 147 5.05 13.63 -7.45
CA ARG A 147 5.50 14.98 -7.13
C ARG A 147 6.21 15.04 -5.78
N HIS A 148 5.64 14.37 -4.79
CA HIS A 148 6.06 14.47 -3.38
C HIS A 148 6.75 13.21 -2.85
N GLY A 149 6.83 12.13 -3.64
CA GLY A 149 7.28 10.81 -3.19
C GLY A 149 6.19 10.07 -2.42
N PRO A 150 6.43 8.81 -2.02
CA PRO A 150 5.53 8.10 -1.12
C PRO A 150 5.49 8.76 0.27
N GLN A 151 4.55 8.33 1.14
CA GLN A 151 4.44 8.82 2.52
C GLN A 151 5.75 8.68 3.29
N ILE A 152 6.52 7.58 3.08
CA ILE A 152 7.84 7.39 3.68
C ILE A 152 8.86 8.50 3.35
N SER A 153 8.69 9.22 2.23
CA SER A 153 9.54 10.35 1.84
C SER A 153 9.11 11.69 2.44
N ASN A 154 8.00 11.70 3.19
CA ASN A 154 7.40 12.89 3.82
C ASN A 154 7.44 12.82 5.36
N VAL A 155 8.30 11.97 5.91
CA VAL A 155 8.54 11.82 7.34
C VAL A 155 9.87 12.49 7.72
N HIS A 156 9.87 13.25 8.81
CA HIS A 156 11.07 13.92 9.33
C HIS A 156 11.66 13.22 10.54
N GLU A 157 10.83 12.58 11.36
CA GLU A 157 11.25 11.97 12.62
C GLU A 157 10.29 10.85 13.01
N LEU A 158 10.80 9.82 13.70
CA LEU A 158 10.03 8.68 14.19
C LEU A 158 10.41 8.37 15.64
N ASP A 159 9.44 7.95 16.44
CA ASP A 159 9.70 7.25 17.70
C ASP A 159 9.41 5.75 17.52
N VAL A 160 10.44 4.93 17.72
CA VAL A 160 10.42 3.49 17.39
C VAL A 160 10.75 2.66 18.62
N VAL A 161 9.95 1.63 18.88
CA VAL A 161 10.31 0.57 19.82
C VAL A 161 10.96 -0.59 19.07
N THR A 162 12.25 -0.80 19.25
CA THR A 162 13.02 -1.86 18.56
C THR A 162 12.78 -3.24 19.16
N GLY A 163 13.18 -4.29 18.44
CA GLY A 163 13.15 -5.67 18.92
C GLY A 163 14.15 -5.96 20.05
N THR A 164 15.04 -5.02 20.38
CA THR A 164 15.89 -5.05 21.59
C THR A 164 15.16 -4.51 22.83
N GLY A 165 13.95 -3.97 22.68
CA GLY A 165 13.19 -3.38 23.77
C GLY A 165 13.68 -1.99 24.17
N GLU A 166 14.16 -1.21 23.20
CA GLU A 166 14.57 0.18 23.38
C GLU A 166 13.60 1.11 22.64
N MET A 167 13.25 2.23 23.28
CA MET A 167 12.52 3.33 22.63
C MET A 167 13.57 4.30 22.07
N ILE A 168 13.57 4.50 20.75
CA ILE A 168 14.55 5.31 20.05
C ILE A 168 13.83 6.33 19.18
N THR A 169 14.13 7.61 19.37
CA THR A 169 13.79 8.67 18.40
C THR A 169 14.85 8.69 17.30
N CYS A 170 14.41 8.72 16.04
CA CYS A 170 15.29 8.72 14.88
C CYS A 170 14.81 9.67 13.77
N SER A 171 15.77 10.24 13.03
CA SER A 171 15.63 11.17 11.91
C SER A 171 16.79 10.93 10.92
N PRO A 172 16.86 11.65 9.79
CA PRO A 172 18.04 11.60 8.92
C PRO A 172 19.36 12.00 9.60
N GLU A 173 19.30 12.75 10.71
CA GLU A 173 20.45 13.25 11.48
C GLU A 173 20.68 12.48 12.79
N VAL A 174 19.62 11.93 13.40
CA VAL A 174 19.67 11.23 14.69
C VAL A 174 19.31 9.76 14.49
N ASN A 175 20.19 8.83 14.86
CA ASN A 175 19.98 7.39 14.62
C ASN A 175 19.55 7.05 13.16
N PRO A 176 20.22 7.58 12.12
CA PRO A 176 19.76 7.48 10.73
C PRO A 176 19.64 6.05 10.23
N ALA A 177 20.50 5.15 10.72
CA ALA A 177 20.43 3.73 10.36
C ALA A 177 19.06 3.12 10.71
N LEU A 178 18.48 3.46 11.88
CA LEU A 178 17.15 3.00 12.27
C LEU A 178 16.06 3.71 11.47
N PHE A 179 16.17 5.03 11.31
CA PHE A 179 15.20 5.84 10.57
C PHE A 179 14.95 5.29 9.16
N PHE A 180 16.03 5.07 8.39
CA PHE A 180 15.92 4.51 7.05
C PHE A 180 15.57 3.01 7.06
N ALA A 181 15.88 2.27 8.12
CA ALA A 181 15.50 0.86 8.22
C ALA A 181 13.98 0.69 8.33
N VAL A 182 13.33 1.44 9.22
CA VAL A 182 11.89 1.27 9.52
C VAL A 182 10.97 1.76 8.41
N LEU A 183 11.39 2.77 7.63
CA LEU A 183 10.64 3.29 6.49
C LEU A 183 10.70 2.28 5.33
N GLY A 184 9.54 1.70 5.00
CA GLY A 184 9.44 0.53 4.13
C GLY A 184 10.04 -0.74 4.74
N GLY A 185 10.22 -0.77 6.06
CA GLY A 185 10.91 -1.83 6.80
C GLY A 185 10.06 -3.04 7.14
N LEU A 186 8.81 -3.10 6.69
CA LEU A 186 7.89 -4.23 6.87
C LEU A 186 7.70 -4.65 8.34
N GLY A 187 7.86 -3.69 9.27
CA GLY A 187 7.80 -3.91 10.72
C GLY A 187 8.97 -4.70 11.31
N GLN A 188 10.05 -4.95 10.55
CA GLN A 188 11.12 -5.88 10.94
C GLN A 188 12.11 -5.34 11.96
N PHE A 189 12.22 -4.01 12.09
CA PHE A 189 13.26 -3.35 12.89
C PHE A 189 12.69 -2.63 14.12
N GLY A 190 11.37 -2.51 14.22
CA GLY A 190 10.72 -1.87 15.34
C GLY A 190 9.27 -1.48 15.07
N VAL A 191 8.58 -1.12 16.14
CA VAL A 191 7.21 -0.62 16.15
C VAL A 191 7.22 0.90 16.10
N ILE A 192 6.67 1.50 15.05
CA ILE A 192 6.51 2.96 14.96
C ILE A 192 5.40 3.39 15.93
N THR A 193 5.73 4.27 16.87
CA THR A 193 4.80 4.77 17.90
C THR A 193 4.47 6.26 17.75
N ARG A 194 5.30 7.01 17.03
CA ARG A 194 5.01 8.37 16.54
C ARG A 194 5.75 8.60 15.22
N ALA A 195 5.16 9.38 14.33
CA ALA A 195 5.80 9.93 13.15
C ALA A 195 5.55 11.44 13.03
N ARG A 196 6.60 12.21 12.73
CA ARG A 196 6.51 13.61 12.32
C ARG A 196 6.36 13.69 10.81
N ILE A 197 5.19 14.09 10.34
CA ILE A 197 4.81 14.06 8.93
C ILE A 197 4.69 15.50 8.43
N ARG A 198 5.24 15.75 7.24
CA ARG A 198 5.15 17.04 6.55
C ARG A 198 3.71 17.38 6.17
N LEU A 199 3.34 18.64 6.39
CA LEU A 199 2.10 19.23 5.95
C LEU A 199 2.32 20.31 4.89
N GLU A 200 1.25 20.64 4.19
CA GLU A 200 1.09 21.79 3.32
C GLU A 200 -0.27 22.46 3.54
N ARG A 201 -0.52 23.58 2.86
CA ARG A 201 -1.82 24.25 2.89
C ARG A 201 -2.86 23.36 2.25
N ALA A 202 -3.97 23.15 2.94
CA ALA A 202 -5.07 22.36 2.41
C ALA A 202 -5.81 23.14 1.31
N PRO A 203 -5.90 22.63 0.08
CA PRO A 203 -6.80 23.18 -0.90
C PRO A 203 -8.25 22.92 -0.50
N LYS A 204 -9.18 23.78 -0.92
CA LYS A 204 -10.60 23.61 -0.61
C LYS A 204 -11.31 22.67 -1.58
N ARG A 205 -10.94 22.69 -2.86
CA ARG A 205 -11.66 22.03 -3.95
C ARG A 205 -10.75 21.30 -4.92
N VAL A 206 -11.35 20.40 -5.69
CA VAL A 206 -10.67 19.57 -6.68
C VAL A 206 -11.49 19.55 -7.98
N LYS A 207 -10.85 19.89 -9.10
CA LYS A 207 -11.32 19.52 -10.43
C LYS A 207 -10.83 18.10 -10.71
N TRP A 208 -11.74 17.14 -10.63
CA TRP A 208 -11.45 15.72 -10.78
C TRP A 208 -11.82 15.26 -12.19
N VAL A 209 -10.84 14.74 -12.92
CA VAL A 209 -10.93 14.47 -14.35
C VAL A 209 -10.66 13.01 -14.62
N ARG A 210 -11.44 12.39 -15.52
CA ARG A 210 -11.09 11.13 -16.16
C ARG A 210 -11.05 11.28 -17.67
N LEU A 211 -10.01 10.72 -18.29
CA LEU A 211 -9.75 10.77 -19.73
C LEU A 211 -9.65 9.35 -20.26
N ALA A 212 -10.46 8.97 -21.25
CA ALA A 212 -10.46 7.61 -21.79
C ALA A 212 -9.53 7.45 -23.00
N TYR A 213 -8.81 6.33 -23.03
CA TYR A 213 -7.90 5.93 -24.09
C TYR A 213 -8.24 4.52 -24.57
N SER A 214 -8.08 4.27 -25.86
CA SER A 214 -8.28 2.95 -26.48
C SER A 214 -6.98 2.15 -26.62
N ASP A 215 -5.83 2.78 -26.43
CA ASP A 215 -4.51 2.16 -26.57
C ASP A 215 -3.57 2.53 -25.43
N VAL A 216 -2.66 1.61 -25.09
CA VAL A 216 -1.74 1.76 -23.97
C VAL A 216 -0.63 2.77 -24.25
N HIS A 217 -0.26 3.00 -25.52
CA HIS A 217 0.86 3.86 -25.87
C HIS A 217 0.50 5.33 -25.64
N SER A 218 -0.63 5.79 -26.17
CA SER A 218 -1.15 7.14 -25.94
C SER A 218 -1.40 7.36 -24.44
N PHE A 219 -2.04 6.38 -23.78
CA PHE A 219 -2.31 6.40 -22.35
C PHE A 219 -1.03 6.59 -21.50
N THR A 220 -0.02 5.74 -21.71
CA THR A 220 1.22 5.80 -20.93
C THR A 220 2.05 7.04 -21.25
N THR A 221 2.10 7.45 -22.53
CA THR A 221 2.78 8.69 -22.96
C THR A 221 2.21 9.91 -22.25
N ASP A 222 0.89 10.01 -22.19
CA ASP A 222 0.20 11.13 -21.54
C ASP A 222 0.36 11.09 -20.02
N GLN A 223 0.30 9.91 -19.38
CA GLN A 223 0.62 9.80 -17.96
C GLN A 223 2.06 10.26 -17.66
N GLU A 224 3.04 9.86 -18.46
CA GLU A 224 4.44 10.29 -18.31
C GLU A 224 4.61 11.79 -18.52
N LEU A 225 3.92 12.38 -19.50
CA LEU A 225 3.90 13.83 -19.72
C LEU A 225 3.36 14.56 -18.49
N LEU A 226 2.24 14.08 -17.94
CA LEU A 226 1.56 14.68 -16.79
C LEU A 226 2.42 14.67 -15.52
N ILE A 227 3.23 13.63 -15.31
CA ILE A 227 4.14 13.54 -14.16
C ILE A 227 5.52 14.17 -14.40
N SER A 228 5.79 14.66 -15.61
CA SER A 228 7.08 15.23 -16.00
C SER A 228 7.33 16.61 -15.38
N LYS A 229 8.59 17.05 -15.37
CA LYS A 229 8.95 18.41 -14.94
C LYS A 229 8.37 19.52 -15.85
N ARG A 230 7.90 19.19 -17.05
CA ARG A 230 7.35 20.20 -17.99
C ARG A 230 6.02 20.76 -17.52
N THR A 231 5.26 19.98 -16.78
CA THR A 231 3.93 20.34 -16.25
C THR A 231 3.99 20.82 -14.81
N SER A 232 5.19 20.95 -14.21
CA SER A 232 5.32 21.34 -12.79
C SER A 232 4.87 22.79 -12.56
N GLY A 233 3.66 22.96 -12.02
CA GLY A 233 3.05 24.27 -11.69
C GLY A 233 1.77 24.61 -12.46
N SER A 234 1.51 23.92 -13.58
CA SER A 234 0.29 24.07 -14.39
C SER A 234 -0.45 22.76 -14.66
N GLY A 235 0.17 21.61 -14.37
CA GLY A 235 -0.42 20.27 -14.52
C GLY A 235 -1.25 19.81 -13.32
N PHE A 236 -1.61 18.53 -13.32
CA PHE A 236 -2.34 17.91 -12.22
C PHE A 236 -1.52 17.84 -10.92
N ASP A 237 -2.20 17.94 -9.78
CA ASP A 237 -1.66 17.69 -8.45
C ASP A 237 -1.77 16.21 -8.05
N TYR A 238 -2.63 15.46 -8.76
CA TYR A 238 -2.83 14.03 -8.61
C TYR A 238 -2.90 13.38 -10.00
N VAL A 239 -2.16 12.29 -10.20
CA VAL A 239 -2.22 11.47 -11.42
C VAL A 239 -2.25 10.00 -11.05
N GLU A 240 -3.32 9.32 -11.43
CA GLU A 240 -3.40 7.87 -11.47
C GLU A 240 -3.91 7.39 -12.83
N GLY A 241 -4.16 6.09 -12.92
CA GLY A 241 -4.87 5.52 -14.03
C GLY A 241 -5.46 4.16 -13.70
N GLN A 242 -6.41 3.77 -14.53
CA GLN A 242 -7.18 2.56 -14.36
C GLN A 242 -7.26 1.80 -15.68
N VAL A 243 -7.28 0.48 -15.58
CA VAL A 243 -7.53 -0.42 -16.71
C VAL A 243 -8.93 -0.99 -16.58
N GLN A 244 -9.73 -0.84 -17.62
CA GLN A 244 -11.06 -1.41 -17.72
C GLN A 244 -11.06 -2.50 -18.79
N LEU A 245 -11.17 -3.75 -18.35
CA LEU A 245 -11.32 -4.90 -19.23
C LEU A 245 -12.70 -4.88 -19.90
N ASN A 246 -12.78 -5.33 -21.15
CA ASN A 246 -14.02 -5.28 -21.94
C ASN A 246 -15.20 -5.97 -21.23
N ARG A 247 -15.00 -7.19 -20.69
CA ARG A 247 -16.07 -7.90 -19.96
C ARG A 247 -16.47 -7.17 -18.68
N THR A 248 -15.54 -6.56 -17.96
CA THR A 248 -15.88 -5.74 -16.79
C THR A 248 -16.72 -4.52 -17.17
N LEU A 249 -16.53 -3.95 -18.37
CA LEU A 249 -17.34 -2.83 -18.84
C LEU A 249 -18.75 -3.25 -19.30
N THR A 250 -18.87 -4.39 -19.98
CA THR A 250 -20.13 -4.86 -20.57
C THR A 250 -20.99 -5.67 -19.60
N GLU A 251 -20.36 -6.53 -18.80
CA GLU A 251 -20.99 -7.51 -17.90
C GLU A 251 -20.74 -7.21 -16.42
N GLY A 252 -19.71 -6.42 -16.10
CA GLY A 252 -19.29 -6.17 -14.73
C GLY A 252 -20.24 -5.26 -13.94
N HIS A 253 -20.03 -5.23 -12.62
CA HIS A 253 -20.77 -4.35 -11.72
C HIS A 253 -20.50 -2.88 -12.05
N LYS A 254 -21.55 -2.17 -12.46
CA LYS A 254 -21.52 -0.73 -12.75
C LYS A 254 -21.61 0.07 -11.46
N SER A 255 -20.55 0.05 -10.64
CA SER A 255 -20.55 0.70 -9.31
C SER A 255 -19.68 1.95 -9.22
N SER A 256 -19.03 2.38 -10.31
CA SER A 256 -18.23 3.61 -10.27
C SER A 256 -19.13 4.80 -9.96
N SER A 257 -18.89 5.43 -8.81
CA SER A 257 -19.59 6.65 -8.43
C SER A 257 -19.29 7.81 -9.38
N PHE A 258 -18.21 7.70 -10.19
CA PHE A 258 -17.71 8.75 -11.08
C PHE A 258 -18.44 8.82 -12.44
N PHE A 259 -18.86 7.70 -13.01
CA PHE A 259 -19.53 7.70 -14.32
C PHE A 259 -21.05 7.66 -14.15
N SER A 260 -21.77 8.47 -14.92
CA SER A 260 -23.22 8.32 -15.05
C SER A 260 -23.57 7.11 -15.93
N ALA A 261 -24.84 6.68 -15.91
CA ALA A 261 -25.31 5.62 -16.80
C ALA A 261 -25.10 5.95 -18.29
N SER A 262 -25.23 7.21 -18.69
CA SER A 262 -24.94 7.63 -20.07
C SER A 262 -23.45 7.59 -20.39
N ASP A 263 -22.59 7.94 -19.44
CA ASP A 263 -21.14 7.86 -19.65
C ASP A 263 -20.69 6.41 -19.86
N LEU A 264 -21.21 5.49 -19.04
CA LEU A 264 -20.94 4.06 -19.19
C LEU A 264 -21.42 3.53 -20.54
N ALA A 265 -22.60 3.95 -21.02
CA ALA A 265 -23.09 3.57 -22.33
C ALA A 265 -22.18 4.08 -23.47
N ARG A 266 -21.69 5.32 -23.38
CA ARG A 266 -20.72 5.88 -24.34
C ARG A 266 -19.41 5.11 -24.34
N LEU A 267 -18.90 4.75 -23.14
CA LEU A 267 -17.68 3.95 -23.00
C LEU A 267 -17.84 2.54 -23.57
N THR A 268 -19.00 1.91 -23.38
CA THR A 268 -19.32 0.65 -24.05
C THR A 268 -19.39 0.79 -25.58
N GLY A 269 -19.89 1.92 -26.09
CA GLY A 269 -19.85 2.20 -27.53
C GLY A 269 -18.41 2.29 -28.06
N LEU A 270 -17.52 2.94 -27.31
CA LEU A 270 -16.11 3.11 -27.67
C LEU A 270 -15.37 1.77 -27.84
N THR A 271 -15.62 0.78 -26.99
CA THR A 271 -14.99 -0.55 -27.14
C THR A 271 -15.42 -1.23 -28.43
N VAL A 272 -16.69 -1.09 -28.83
CA VAL A 272 -17.22 -1.63 -30.08
C VAL A 272 -16.61 -0.93 -31.30
N GLU A 273 -16.55 0.40 -31.27
CA GLU A 273 -16.03 1.21 -32.38
C GLU A 273 -14.53 0.98 -32.63
N THR A 274 -13.75 0.87 -31.55
CA THR A 274 -12.28 0.69 -31.63
C THR A 274 -11.87 -0.77 -31.77
N GLY A 275 -12.78 -1.72 -31.48
CA GLY A 275 -12.46 -3.13 -31.35
C GLY A 275 -11.50 -3.45 -30.18
N SER A 276 -11.29 -2.48 -29.27
CA SER A 276 -10.35 -2.66 -28.17
C SER A 276 -10.92 -3.58 -27.09
N VAL A 277 -10.08 -4.50 -26.62
CA VAL A 277 -10.39 -5.39 -25.49
C VAL A 277 -10.18 -4.70 -24.13
N THR A 278 -9.65 -3.49 -24.14
CA THR A 278 -9.29 -2.74 -22.93
C THR A 278 -9.46 -1.24 -23.15
N ILE A 279 -10.09 -0.56 -22.20
CA ILE A 279 -10.11 0.92 -22.12
C ILE A 279 -9.24 1.33 -20.95
N TYR A 280 -8.44 2.37 -21.14
CA TYR A 280 -7.59 2.94 -20.10
C TYR A 280 -8.17 4.29 -19.69
N TYR A 281 -8.08 4.61 -18.40
CA TYR A 281 -8.43 5.92 -17.89
C TYR A 281 -7.21 6.56 -17.27
N ILE A 282 -6.87 7.78 -17.68
CA ILE A 282 -6.10 8.66 -16.79
C ILE A 282 -7.09 9.26 -15.80
N GLU A 283 -6.77 9.20 -14.52
CA GLU A 283 -7.47 9.92 -13.47
C GLU A 283 -6.58 11.05 -12.97
N GLY A 284 -7.00 12.28 -13.24
CA GLY A 284 -6.25 13.49 -12.90
C GLY A 284 -7.02 14.37 -11.91
N ALA A 285 -6.31 15.16 -11.11
CA ALA A 285 -6.95 16.17 -10.29
C ALA A 285 -6.13 17.47 -10.22
N MET A 286 -6.81 18.62 -10.35
CA MET A 286 -6.23 19.94 -10.05
C MET A 286 -6.85 20.49 -8.77
N TYR A 287 -5.99 20.91 -7.84
CA TYR A 287 -6.39 21.48 -6.57
C TYR A 287 -6.54 22.99 -6.70
N TYR A 288 -7.60 23.54 -6.12
CA TYR A 288 -7.88 24.96 -6.23
C TYR A 288 -8.70 25.49 -5.04
N ASP A 289 -8.62 26.80 -4.85
CA ASP A 289 -9.44 27.58 -3.94
C ASP A 289 -10.38 28.51 -4.70
N GLU A 290 -11.40 29.05 -4.03
CA GLU A 290 -12.44 29.92 -4.62
C GLU A 290 -11.84 31.06 -5.46
N ASP A 291 -10.77 31.70 -4.97
CA ASP A 291 -10.10 32.83 -5.65
C ASP A 291 -9.34 32.42 -6.92
N THR A 292 -9.07 31.12 -7.10
CA THR A 292 -8.32 30.56 -8.24
C THR A 292 -9.20 29.78 -9.22
N ALA A 293 -10.52 29.72 -8.98
CA ALA A 293 -11.46 28.90 -9.74
C ALA A 293 -11.43 29.19 -11.27
N ALA A 294 -11.45 30.47 -11.66
CA ALA A 294 -11.40 30.83 -13.08
C ALA A 294 -10.07 30.41 -13.75
N SER A 295 -8.97 30.45 -13.00
CA SER A 295 -7.65 30.07 -13.52
C SER A 295 -7.49 28.55 -13.64
N VAL A 296 -8.15 27.75 -12.80
CA VAL A 296 -8.03 26.28 -12.88
C VAL A 296 -8.75 25.73 -14.11
N ASP A 297 -9.90 26.32 -14.50
CA ASP A 297 -10.61 25.89 -15.71
C ASP A 297 -9.78 26.19 -16.97
N GLN A 298 -9.16 27.37 -17.06
CA GLN A 298 -8.26 27.73 -18.17
C GLN A 298 -7.02 26.83 -18.25
N LYS A 299 -6.41 26.51 -17.09
CA LYS A 299 -5.28 25.58 -17.03
C LYS A 299 -5.67 24.18 -17.46
N LEU A 300 -6.85 23.72 -17.03
CA LEU A 300 -7.37 22.42 -17.42
C LEU A 300 -7.60 22.36 -18.93
N GLU A 301 -8.28 23.36 -19.50
CA GLU A 301 -8.50 23.43 -20.95
C GLU A 301 -7.19 23.38 -21.75
N ALA A 302 -6.21 24.22 -21.39
CA ALA A 302 -4.89 24.21 -22.02
C ALA A 302 -4.17 22.87 -21.88
N LEU A 303 -4.25 22.23 -20.70
CA LEU A 303 -3.64 20.92 -20.48
C LEU A 303 -4.31 19.84 -21.35
N LEU A 304 -5.64 19.87 -21.47
CA LEU A 304 -6.38 18.89 -22.27
C LEU A 304 -6.07 18.99 -23.77
N GLU A 305 -5.70 20.17 -24.27
CA GLU A 305 -5.26 20.35 -25.66
C GLU A 305 -3.92 19.67 -25.97
N GLU A 306 -3.08 19.40 -24.97
CA GLU A 306 -1.79 18.72 -25.11
C GLU A 306 -1.91 17.19 -25.05
N LEU A 307 -3.07 16.65 -24.66
CA LEU A 307 -3.29 15.22 -24.43
C LEU A 307 -3.98 14.54 -25.61
N SER A 308 -3.76 13.24 -25.74
CA SER A 308 -4.15 12.38 -26.86
C SER A 308 -5.28 11.40 -26.48
N PHE A 309 -6.10 11.74 -25.50
CA PHE A 309 -7.29 10.95 -25.15
C PHE A 309 -8.30 10.92 -26.30
N VAL A 310 -9.21 9.94 -26.30
CA VAL A 310 -10.23 9.83 -27.35
C VAL A 310 -11.13 11.07 -27.33
N THR A 311 -11.25 11.76 -28.47
CA THR A 311 -12.02 13.01 -28.57
C THR A 311 -13.45 12.84 -28.04
N GLY A 312 -13.83 13.72 -27.13
CA GLY A 312 -15.15 13.69 -26.47
C GLY A 312 -15.23 12.78 -25.24
N PHE A 313 -14.20 12.01 -24.91
CA PHE A 313 -14.16 11.14 -23.71
C PHE A 313 -13.35 11.78 -22.56
N VAL A 314 -13.69 13.03 -22.26
CA VAL A 314 -13.28 13.74 -21.05
C VAL A 314 -14.48 13.87 -20.12
N PHE A 315 -14.26 13.54 -18.85
CA PHE A 315 -15.29 13.54 -17.81
C PHE A 315 -14.75 14.34 -16.63
N VAL A 316 -15.43 15.43 -16.30
CA VAL A 316 -14.99 16.36 -15.25
C VAL A 316 -16.04 16.40 -14.15
N ARG A 317 -15.56 16.36 -12.91
CA ARG A 317 -16.35 16.60 -11.69
C ARG A 317 -15.67 17.64 -10.84
N ASP A 318 -16.49 18.32 -10.05
CA ASP A 318 -16.03 19.27 -9.06
C ASP A 318 -16.44 18.76 -7.68
N ALA A 319 -15.48 18.63 -6.77
CA ALA A 319 -15.70 18.11 -5.42
C ALA A 319 -14.92 18.92 -4.40
N SER A 320 -15.32 18.83 -3.13
CA SER A 320 -14.44 19.32 -2.07
C SER A 320 -13.22 18.40 -1.92
N TYR A 321 -12.11 18.95 -1.41
CA TYR A 321 -10.87 18.21 -1.23
C TYR A 321 -11.04 16.96 -0.34
N VAL A 322 -11.81 17.09 0.74
CA VAL A 322 -12.10 15.97 1.66
C VAL A 322 -12.87 14.85 0.95
N GLU A 323 -13.85 15.21 0.12
CA GLU A 323 -14.64 14.22 -0.62
C GLU A 323 -13.82 13.47 -1.65
N PHE A 324 -12.88 14.16 -2.30
CA PHE A 324 -11.93 13.53 -3.20
C PHE A 324 -11.01 12.56 -2.46
N LEU A 325 -10.46 12.96 -1.31
CA LEU A 325 -9.57 12.11 -0.53
C LEU A 325 -10.28 10.90 0.12
N ASP A 326 -11.49 11.06 0.66
CA ASP A 326 -12.26 9.95 1.28
C ASP A 326 -13.16 9.20 0.28
N ARG A 327 -12.89 9.31 -1.04
CA ARG A 327 -13.71 8.68 -2.10
C ARG A 327 -13.84 7.17 -1.93
N VAL A 328 -12.75 6.48 -1.59
CA VAL A 328 -12.74 5.02 -1.35
C VAL A 328 -13.47 4.67 -0.04
N GLY A 329 -13.51 5.58 0.94
CA GLY A 329 -14.31 5.41 2.14
C GLY A 329 -15.82 5.30 1.88
N ARG A 330 -16.30 6.02 0.87
CA ARG A 330 -17.69 5.89 0.39
C ARG A 330 -17.89 4.59 -0.38
N GLU A 331 -16.90 4.17 -1.16
CA GLU A 331 -16.94 2.90 -1.90
C GLU A 331 -16.95 1.69 -0.97
N GLU A 332 -16.18 1.72 0.13
CA GLU A 332 -16.23 0.71 1.20
C GLU A 332 -17.67 0.52 1.71
N GLN A 333 -18.38 1.61 2.02
CA GLN A 333 -19.75 1.53 2.54
C GLN A 333 -20.71 0.87 1.53
N ASN A 334 -20.54 1.18 0.25
CA ASN A 334 -21.33 0.59 -0.83
C ASN A 334 -21.02 -0.91 -0.98
N LEU A 335 -19.74 -1.30 -0.96
CA LEU A 335 -19.30 -2.68 -1.07
C LEU A 335 -19.72 -3.52 0.14
N ARG A 336 -19.63 -2.98 1.35
CA ARG A 336 -20.16 -3.63 2.57
C ARG A 336 -21.66 -3.89 2.46
N SER A 337 -22.42 -2.88 2.02
CA SER A 337 -23.87 -3.02 1.81
C SER A 337 -24.22 -4.06 0.73
N ALA A 338 -23.33 -4.29 -0.22
CA ALA A 338 -23.45 -5.32 -1.25
C ALA A 338 -22.89 -6.70 -0.84
N GLY A 339 -22.30 -6.83 0.36
CA GLY A 339 -21.65 -8.06 0.81
C GLY A 339 -20.36 -8.41 0.07
N ALA A 340 -19.71 -7.41 -0.54
CA ALA A 340 -18.53 -7.56 -1.40
C ALA A 340 -17.23 -7.02 -0.76
N TRP A 341 -17.28 -6.60 0.51
CA TRP A 341 -16.12 -6.05 1.24
C TRP A 341 -15.51 -7.02 2.24
N ASP A 342 -16.32 -7.82 2.94
CA ASP A 342 -15.82 -8.80 3.91
C ASP A 342 -15.72 -10.18 3.22
N VAL A 343 -14.92 -10.23 2.16
CA VAL A 343 -14.68 -11.39 1.27
C VAL A 343 -13.17 -11.55 1.02
N PRO A 344 -12.67 -12.66 0.43
CA PRO A 344 -11.26 -12.77 0.09
C PRO A 344 -10.77 -11.73 -0.93
N HIS A 345 -9.61 -11.14 -0.67
CA HIS A 345 -8.95 -10.12 -1.49
C HIS A 345 -7.55 -10.58 -1.93
N PRO A 346 -7.45 -11.42 -2.98
CA PRO A 346 -6.17 -11.87 -3.53
C PRO A 346 -5.51 -10.75 -4.36
N TRP A 347 -5.17 -9.65 -3.70
CA TRP A 347 -4.56 -8.49 -4.33
C TRP A 347 -3.12 -8.77 -4.76
N LEU A 348 -2.77 -8.31 -5.96
CA LEU A 348 -1.39 -8.32 -6.46
C LEU A 348 -0.96 -6.89 -6.77
N ASN A 349 0.05 -6.40 -6.06
CA ASN A 349 0.58 -5.05 -6.23
C ASN A 349 2.04 -5.13 -6.69
N LEU A 350 2.35 -4.47 -7.79
CA LEU A 350 3.66 -4.52 -8.45
C LEU A 350 4.16 -3.11 -8.77
N PHE A 351 5.47 -2.94 -8.72
CA PHE A 351 6.18 -1.90 -9.44
C PHE A 351 6.80 -2.49 -10.71
N VAL A 352 6.45 -1.93 -11.86
CA VAL A 352 6.87 -2.38 -13.19
C VAL A 352 7.79 -1.31 -13.81
N PRO A 353 8.99 -1.65 -14.29
CA PRO A 353 9.87 -0.67 -14.94
C PRO A 353 9.19 -0.05 -16.18
N ARG A 354 9.39 1.26 -16.40
CA ARG A 354 8.76 2.00 -17.50
C ARG A 354 9.05 1.38 -18.87
N SER A 355 10.28 0.94 -19.11
CA SER A 355 10.68 0.31 -20.37
C SER A 355 9.88 -0.96 -20.72
N ARG A 356 9.24 -1.60 -19.73
CA ARG A 356 8.52 -2.88 -19.88
C ARG A 356 7.02 -2.77 -19.65
N ILE A 357 6.47 -1.57 -19.45
CA ILE A 357 5.03 -1.43 -19.13
C ILE A 357 4.11 -1.85 -20.29
N VAL A 358 4.53 -1.62 -21.53
CA VAL A 358 3.78 -2.05 -22.72
C VAL A 358 3.82 -3.58 -22.88
N ASP A 359 4.97 -4.22 -22.59
CA ASP A 359 5.07 -5.68 -22.57
C ASP A 359 4.18 -6.29 -21.47
N PHE A 360 4.14 -5.63 -20.32
CA PHE A 360 3.25 -6.01 -19.22
C PHE A 360 1.78 -5.92 -19.64
N ASP A 361 1.36 -4.81 -20.26
CA ASP A 361 -0.01 -4.66 -20.78
C ASP A 361 -0.37 -5.77 -21.78
N ALA A 362 0.50 -6.03 -22.75
CA ALA A 362 0.29 -7.05 -23.77
C ALA A 362 0.17 -8.47 -23.17
N GLY A 363 1.05 -8.82 -22.23
CA GLY A 363 1.08 -10.15 -21.61
C GLY A 363 0.02 -10.36 -20.52
N VAL A 364 -0.30 -9.32 -19.77
CA VAL A 364 -1.19 -9.40 -18.59
C VAL A 364 -2.60 -8.96 -18.94
N PHE A 365 -2.81 -7.68 -19.28
CA PHE A 365 -4.17 -7.15 -19.48
C PHE A 365 -4.81 -7.70 -20.77
N LYS A 366 -4.04 -7.77 -21.85
CA LYS A 366 -4.49 -8.30 -23.16
C LYS A 366 -4.24 -9.79 -23.35
N GLY A 367 -3.53 -10.42 -22.41
CA GLY A 367 -3.18 -11.83 -22.41
C GLY A 367 -3.90 -12.58 -21.29
N ILE A 368 -3.23 -12.73 -20.15
CA ILE A 368 -3.70 -13.52 -18.99
C ILE A 368 -5.12 -13.12 -18.56
N LEU A 369 -5.42 -11.82 -18.53
CA LEU A 369 -6.69 -11.27 -18.04
C LEU A 369 -7.67 -10.91 -19.16
N ARG A 370 -7.38 -11.27 -20.42
CA ARG A 370 -8.17 -10.84 -21.59
C ARG A 370 -9.67 -11.10 -21.44
N ASP A 371 -10.01 -12.30 -20.98
CA ASP A 371 -11.39 -12.77 -20.83
C ASP A 371 -11.87 -12.77 -19.38
N ALA A 372 -11.08 -12.18 -18.48
CA ALA A 372 -11.42 -12.06 -17.07
C ALA A 372 -12.54 -11.03 -16.87
N ASN A 373 -13.36 -11.25 -15.85
CA ASN A 373 -14.37 -10.30 -15.40
C ASN A 373 -14.27 -10.11 -13.88
N PRO A 374 -13.12 -9.61 -13.36
CA PRO A 374 -12.92 -9.51 -11.93
C PRO A 374 -13.84 -8.43 -11.35
N VAL A 375 -14.31 -8.67 -10.12
CA VAL A 375 -14.86 -7.60 -9.28
C VAL A 375 -13.70 -6.91 -8.60
N GLY A 376 -13.62 -5.60 -8.74
CA GLY A 376 -12.51 -4.80 -8.23
C GLY A 376 -11.93 -3.85 -9.27
N LEU A 377 -10.77 -3.28 -8.94
CA LEU A 377 -10.09 -2.28 -9.77
C LEU A 377 -8.74 -2.81 -10.27
N ILE A 378 -8.35 -2.35 -11.45
CA ILE A 378 -6.98 -2.50 -11.96
C ILE A 378 -6.38 -1.11 -12.04
N LEU A 379 -5.42 -0.80 -11.19
CA LEU A 379 -4.69 0.47 -11.20
C LEU A 379 -3.41 0.35 -12.03
N ILE A 380 -3.08 1.41 -12.76
CA ILE A 380 -1.81 1.57 -13.48
C ILE A 380 -1.44 3.06 -13.56
N TYR A 381 -0.31 3.44 -12.96
CA TYR A 381 0.18 4.82 -13.03
C TYR A 381 1.67 4.94 -12.78
N PRO A 382 2.35 5.90 -13.44
CA PRO A 382 3.77 6.10 -13.29
C PRO A 382 4.12 6.92 -12.05
N MET A 383 5.34 6.73 -11.56
CA MET A 383 5.95 7.51 -10.50
C MET A 383 7.41 7.83 -10.84
N ASN A 384 7.91 8.91 -10.26
CA ASN A 384 9.28 9.36 -10.45
C ASN A 384 10.20 8.79 -9.36
N LYS A 385 11.26 8.07 -9.75
CA LYS A 385 12.25 7.47 -8.84
C LYS A 385 13.05 8.52 -8.05
N ASP A 386 13.21 9.73 -8.59
CA ASP A 386 13.88 10.85 -7.90
C ASP A 386 13.14 11.33 -6.64
N LYS A 387 11.91 10.85 -6.42
CA LYS A 387 11.11 11.06 -5.22
C LYS A 387 11.22 9.96 -4.17
N TRP A 388 12.02 8.94 -4.43
CA TRP A 388 12.25 7.81 -3.53
C TRP A 388 13.68 7.85 -3.00
N ASP A 389 13.84 7.59 -1.70
CA ASP A 389 15.16 7.53 -1.06
C ASP A 389 15.66 6.09 -0.96
N ASP A 390 16.69 5.75 -1.73
CA ASP A 390 17.23 4.38 -1.75
C ASP A 390 17.94 3.96 -0.46
N ARG A 391 18.18 4.88 0.46
CA ARG A 391 18.62 4.53 1.81
C ARG A 391 17.51 3.78 2.56
N MET A 392 16.24 3.95 2.21
CA MET A 392 15.11 3.27 2.85
C MET A 392 15.02 1.79 2.42
N THR A 393 14.33 0.99 3.23
CA THR A 393 14.18 -0.47 3.00
C THR A 393 13.22 -0.79 1.85
N ALA A 394 12.33 0.13 1.49
CA ALA A 394 11.44 -0.01 0.34
C ALA A 394 12.22 -0.36 -0.95
N VAL A 395 11.65 -1.22 -1.77
CA VAL A 395 12.26 -1.72 -3.01
C VAL A 395 11.45 -1.23 -4.20
N THR A 396 12.15 -0.62 -5.15
CA THR A 396 11.59 -0.11 -6.41
C THR A 396 12.43 -0.60 -7.59
N PRO A 397 11.92 -0.55 -8.83
CA PRO A 397 12.72 -0.65 -10.03
C PRO A 397 13.83 0.42 -10.10
N GLU A 398 14.89 0.14 -10.86
CA GLU A 398 16.05 1.03 -11.00
C GLU A 398 15.82 2.21 -11.98
N GLU A 399 14.79 2.14 -12.82
CA GLU A 399 14.51 3.15 -13.84
C GLU A 399 13.98 4.46 -13.21
N ASP A 400 14.30 5.60 -13.85
CA ASP A 400 13.88 6.94 -13.42
C ASP A 400 12.36 7.10 -13.31
N VAL A 401 11.63 6.35 -14.13
CA VAL A 401 10.17 6.22 -14.08
C VAL A 401 9.85 4.73 -13.97
N PHE A 402 8.86 4.41 -13.15
CA PHE A 402 8.28 3.08 -13.06
C PHE A 402 6.79 3.19 -12.70
N TYR A 403 6.03 2.13 -12.96
CA TYR A 403 4.59 2.11 -12.77
C TYR A 403 4.20 1.33 -11.53
N ALA A 404 3.30 1.88 -10.72
CA ALA A 404 2.49 1.07 -9.82
C ALA A 404 1.40 0.36 -10.64
N VAL A 405 1.26 -0.95 -10.41
CA VAL A 405 0.18 -1.77 -10.95
C VAL A 405 -0.48 -2.51 -9.79
N GLY A 406 -1.78 -2.30 -9.61
CA GLY A 406 -2.56 -2.95 -8.56
C GLY A 406 -3.73 -3.74 -9.13
N LEU A 407 -3.72 -5.06 -8.97
CA LEU A 407 -4.86 -5.93 -9.27
C LEU A 407 -5.69 -6.11 -8.00
N LEU A 408 -6.62 -5.18 -7.77
CA LEU A 408 -7.38 -5.05 -6.51
C LEU A 408 -8.70 -5.82 -6.58
N ARG A 409 -8.60 -7.16 -6.63
CA ARG A 409 -9.72 -8.07 -6.90
C ARG A 409 -10.39 -8.58 -5.63
N SER A 410 -11.69 -8.81 -5.69
CA SER A 410 -12.52 -9.40 -4.63
C SER A 410 -13.12 -10.71 -5.11
N ALA A 411 -12.98 -11.78 -4.32
CA ALA A 411 -13.57 -13.08 -4.61
C ALA A 411 -15.06 -13.08 -4.17
N VAL A 412 -15.96 -12.75 -5.09
CA VAL A 412 -17.41 -12.65 -4.84
C VAL A 412 -18.22 -13.72 -5.58
N GLY A 413 -17.55 -14.60 -6.32
CA GLY A 413 -18.16 -15.71 -7.04
C GLY A 413 -18.91 -16.64 -6.09
N ARG A 414 -20.15 -17.01 -6.46
CA ARG A 414 -21.01 -17.89 -5.64
C ARG A 414 -20.68 -19.38 -5.76
N GLY A 415 -19.62 -19.75 -6.47
CA GLY A 415 -19.19 -21.13 -6.69
C GLY A 415 -17.86 -21.44 -5.99
N GLU A 416 -17.63 -22.71 -5.69
CA GLU A 416 -16.31 -23.20 -5.28
C GLU A 416 -15.28 -22.88 -6.38
N GLY A 417 -14.14 -22.26 -6.05
CA GLY A 417 -13.04 -22.04 -6.99
C GLY A 417 -12.71 -20.59 -7.40
N ASP A 418 -13.50 -19.58 -6.99
CA ASP A 418 -13.28 -18.18 -7.41
C ASP A 418 -11.94 -17.63 -6.86
N LEU A 419 -11.71 -17.79 -5.55
CA LEU A 419 -10.44 -17.40 -4.93
C LEU A 419 -9.25 -18.14 -5.58
N GLU A 420 -9.36 -19.46 -5.74
CA GLU A 420 -8.30 -20.27 -6.32
C GLU A 420 -8.02 -19.89 -7.79
N GLN A 421 -9.04 -19.45 -8.54
CA GLN A 421 -8.85 -18.91 -9.88
C GLN A 421 -8.06 -17.60 -9.84
N LEU A 422 -8.45 -16.65 -8.99
CA LEU A 422 -7.77 -15.36 -8.88
C LEU A 422 -6.32 -15.53 -8.43
N GLU A 423 -6.04 -16.46 -7.51
CA GLU A 423 -4.68 -16.82 -7.09
C GLU A 423 -3.87 -17.46 -8.22
N ARG A 424 -4.46 -18.38 -9.01
CA ARG A 424 -3.81 -18.94 -10.21
C ARG A 424 -3.47 -17.85 -11.23
N GLU A 425 -4.35 -16.88 -11.43
CA GLU A 425 -4.09 -15.74 -12.31
C GLU A 425 -2.97 -14.85 -11.77
N ASN A 426 -2.93 -14.57 -10.46
CA ASN A 426 -1.81 -13.85 -9.84
C ASN A 426 -0.47 -14.58 -10.04
N ALA A 427 -0.46 -15.90 -9.84
CA ALA A 427 0.72 -16.72 -10.06
C ALA A 427 1.18 -16.68 -11.53
N ALA A 428 0.24 -16.75 -12.48
CA ALA A 428 0.53 -16.64 -13.91
C ALA A 428 1.12 -15.27 -14.28
N VAL A 429 0.64 -14.18 -13.67
CA VAL A 429 1.21 -12.83 -13.87
C VAL A 429 2.65 -12.76 -13.36
N LEU A 430 2.91 -13.26 -12.16
CA LEU A 430 4.26 -13.30 -11.59
C LEU A 430 5.21 -14.18 -12.43
N GLU A 431 4.75 -15.34 -12.88
CA GLU A 431 5.52 -16.23 -13.76
C GLU A 431 5.82 -15.58 -15.12
N PHE A 432 4.84 -14.90 -15.71
CA PHE A 432 5.07 -14.13 -16.94
C PHE A 432 6.14 -13.06 -16.73
N CYS A 433 6.07 -12.30 -15.63
CA CYS A 433 7.06 -11.26 -15.33
C CYS A 433 8.48 -11.82 -15.19
N ASP A 434 8.62 -12.99 -14.57
CA ASP A 434 9.91 -13.68 -14.41
C ASP A 434 10.45 -14.19 -15.76
N ARG A 435 9.63 -14.96 -16.50
CA ARG A 435 10.03 -15.54 -17.81
C ARG A 435 10.36 -14.48 -18.86
N ALA A 436 9.60 -13.38 -18.89
CA ALA A 436 9.84 -12.28 -19.82
C ALA A 436 10.91 -11.28 -19.33
N GLY A 437 11.51 -11.53 -18.16
CA GLY A 437 12.55 -10.68 -17.57
C GLY A 437 12.08 -9.24 -17.34
N ILE A 438 10.81 -9.03 -16.97
CA ILE A 438 10.19 -7.71 -16.83
C ILE A 438 10.88 -6.90 -15.73
N GLY A 439 11.38 -7.56 -14.67
CA GLY A 439 12.05 -6.89 -13.56
C GLY A 439 11.08 -6.29 -12.52
N CYS A 440 9.86 -6.82 -12.42
CA CYS A 440 8.87 -6.37 -11.46
C CYS A 440 9.36 -6.51 -10.00
N LYS A 441 8.97 -5.56 -9.15
CA LYS A 441 9.09 -5.65 -7.69
C LYS A 441 7.69 -5.70 -7.09
N GLN A 442 7.44 -6.58 -6.13
CA GLN A 442 6.14 -6.58 -5.44
C GLN A 442 6.07 -5.39 -4.47
N TYR A 443 4.96 -4.66 -4.48
CA TYR A 443 4.56 -3.75 -3.40
C TYR A 443 3.63 -4.51 -2.45
N LEU A 444 3.70 -4.24 -1.15
CA LEU A 444 3.10 -5.12 -0.12
C LEU A 444 3.56 -6.58 -0.29
N PRO A 445 4.89 -6.83 -0.39
CA PRO A 445 5.43 -8.09 -0.89
C PRO A 445 5.06 -9.28 -0.01
N HIS A 446 4.89 -10.43 -0.66
CA HIS A 446 4.84 -11.73 -0.03
C HIS A 446 5.67 -12.73 -0.84
N HIS A 447 6.60 -13.40 -0.16
CA HIS A 447 7.44 -14.43 -0.74
C HIS A 447 7.44 -15.68 0.13
N ALA A 448 7.18 -16.83 -0.47
CA ALA A 448 7.12 -18.12 0.22
C ALA A 448 8.49 -18.66 0.66
N SER A 449 9.60 -18.02 0.27
CA SER A 449 10.95 -18.49 0.57
C SER A 449 11.95 -17.35 0.79
N LEU A 450 13.00 -17.65 1.55
CA LEU A 450 14.13 -16.74 1.79
C LEU A 450 14.82 -16.32 0.48
N ASP A 451 14.94 -17.22 -0.48
CA ASP A 451 15.53 -16.88 -1.79
C ASP A 451 14.62 -15.96 -2.60
N GLY A 452 13.29 -16.05 -2.44
CA GLY A 452 12.35 -15.05 -2.94
C GLY A 452 12.63 -13.67 -2.34
N TRP A 453 12.78 -13.58 -1.02
CA TRP A 453 13.12 -12.34 -0.32
C TRP A 453 14.49 -11.77 -0.72
N ARG A 454 15.52 -12.63 -0.87
CA ARG A 454 16.85 -12.21 -1.35
C ARG A 454 16.78 -11.61 -2.75
N ARG A 455 16.03 -12.21 -3.67
CA ARG A 455 15.80 -11.65 -5.02
C ARG A 455 14.99 -10.35 -4.98
N HIS A 456 14.01 -10.27 -4.09
CA HIS A 456 13.23 -9.05 -3.87
C HIS A 456 14.14 -7.88 -3.48
N PHE A 457 14.86 -8.00 -2.35
CA PHE A 457 15.75 -6.95 -1.86
C PHE A 457 16.99 -6.73 -2.74
N GLY A 458 17.42 -7.74 -3.50
CA GLY A 458 18.57 -7.66 -4.40
C GLY A 458 19.82 -7.18 -3.65
N ALA A 459 20.45 -6.11 -4.16
CA ALA A 459 21.64 -5.51 -3.56
C ALA A 459 21.40 -5.00 -2.11
N LYS A 460 20.15 -4.70 -1.72
CA LYS A 460 19.82 -4.24 -0.36
C LYS A 460 19.85 -5.38 0.68
N TRP A 461 19.82 -6.65 0.27
CA TRP A 461 19.68 -7.79 1.20
C TRP A 461 20.73 -7.81 2.32
N GLY A 462 22.01 -7.59 1.99
CA GLY A 462 23.09 -7.61 2.98
C GLY A 462 22.87 -6.58 4.10
N ARG A 463 22.45 -5.37 3.73
CA ARG A 463 22.12 -4.30 4.68
C ARG A 463 20.85 -4.61 5.48
N VAL A 464 19.82 -5.17 4.86
CA VAL A 464 18.58 -5.58 5.54
C VAL A 464 18.88 -6.63 6.63
N ALA A 465 19.73 -7.61 6.33
CA ALA A 465 20.16 -8.62 7.30
C ALA A 465 20.99 -8.02 8.45
N GLU A 466 21.91 -7.10 8.16
CA GLU A 466 22.69 -6.37 9.18
C GLU A 466 21.77 -5.55 10.12
N LEU A 467 20.83 -4.80 9.55
CA LEU A 467 19.88 -4.00 10.30
C LEU A 467 18.97 -4.88 11.16
N LYS A 468 18.57 -6.06 10.66
CA LYS A 468 17.80 -7.04 11.43
C LYS A 468 18.60 -7.53 12.63
N ALA A 469 19.86 -7.92 12.43
CA ALA A 469 20.74 -8.34 13.52
C ALA A 469 20.97 -7.23 14.57
N ARG A 470 20.92 -5.96 14.16
CA ARG A 470 21.08 -4.82 15.06
C ARG A 470 19.84 -4.50 15.88
N TYR A 471 18.67 -4.48 15.24
CA TYR A 471 17.45 -3.93 15.85
C TYR A 471 16.42 -4.98 16.27
N ASP A 472 16.51 -6.22 15.77
CA ASP A 472 15.72 -7.36 16.21
C ASP A 472 16.53 -8.68 16.06
N PRO A 473 17.61 -8.87 16.83
CA PRO A 473 18.50 -10.03 16.72
C PRO A 473 17.82 -11.37 17.04
N ARG A 474 16.67 -11.36 17.72
CA ARG A 474 15.91 -12.56 18.07
C ARG A 474 14.81 -12.88 17.05
N ALA A 475 14.67 -12.06 16.01
CA ALA A 475 13.65 -12.19 14.96
C ALA A 475 12.24 -12.36 15.52
N ILE A 476 11.88 -11.56 16.52
CA ILE A 476 10.55 -11.63 17.15
C ILE A 476 9.51 -10.74 16.45
N LEU A 477 9.93 -9.68 15.76
CA LEU A 477 9.02 -8.68 15.22
C LEU A 477 8.43 -9.05 13.86
N SER A 478 7.11 -8.89 13.73
CA SER A 478 6.32 -9.07 12.51
C SER A 478 6.64 -10.38 11.77
N PRO A 479 6.47 -11.54 12.44
CA PRO A 479 6.81 -12.86 11.88
C PRO A 479 5.97 -13.20 10.64
N GLY A 480 4.76 -12.65 10.52
CA GLY A 480 3.85 -12.87 9.39
C GLY A 480 4.41 -12.41 8.03
N GLN A 481 5.47 -11.59 8.01
CA GLN A 481 6.17 -11.28 6.77
C GLN A 481 6.92 -12.48 6.19
N GLY A 482 7.31 -13.46 7.02
CA GLY A 482 8.04 -14.64 6.55
C GLY A 482 9.47 -14.36 6.03
N ILE A 483 10.06 -13.19 6.35
CA ILE A 483 11.42 -12.84 5.92
C ILE A 483 12.47 -13.55 6.77
N PHE A 484 12.32 -13.45 8.09
CA PHE A 484 13.26 -13.98 9.07
C PHE A 484 12.51 -14.96 9.98
N PRO A 485 12.80 -16.27 9.92
CA PRO A 485 12.15 -17.22 10.82
C PRO A 485 12.59 -16.98 12.27
N PRO A 486 11.72 -17.23 13.27
CA PRO A 486 12.10 -17.18 14.67
C PRO A 486 13.24 -18.19 14.93
N ALA A 487 14.13 -17.88 15.88
CA ALA A 487 15.29 -18.73 16.20
C ALA A 487 14.93 -20.20 16.53
N THR A 488 13.71 -20.49 16.97
CA THR A 488 13.22 -21.85 17.24
C THR A 488 12.95 -22.69 15.98
N ALA A 489 12.65 -22.06 14.84
CA ALA A 489 12.43 -22.77 13.58
C ALA A 489 13.74 -23.09 12.84
N ALA A 490 14.84 -22.38 13.15
CA ALA A 490 16.15 -22.66 12.56
C ALA A 490 16.82 -23.91 13.15
N ALA A 491 16.46 -24.30 14.38
CA ALA A 491 17.03 -25.47 15.07
C ALA A 491 16.45 -26.82 14.60
N SER A 492 15.36 -26.82 13.83
CA SER A 492 14.75 -28.05 13.27
C SER A 492 15.20 -28.39 11.85
N VAL A 493 16.12 -27.60 11.28
CA VAL A 493 16.69 -27.82 9.94
C VAL A 493 18.21 -28.07 10.06
N GLU A 494 18.58 -29.17 10.71
CA GLU A 494 19.89 -29.80 10.46
C GLU A 494 19.72 -30.95 9.46
N PRO A 495 20.58 -31.08 8.45
CA PRO A 495 20.47 -32.15 7.45
C PRO A 495 20.82 -33.48 8.12
N SER A 496 19.90 -34.45 8.05
CA SER A 496 20.19 -35.82 8.49
C SER A 496 21.41 -36.34 7.72
N ALA A 497 22.49 -36.63 8.44
CA ALA A 497 23.72 -37.15 7.90
C ALA A 497 23.46 -38.42 7.06
N ALA A 498 24.10 -38.44 5.89
CA ALA A 498 24.07 -39.51 4.91
C ALA A 498 24.40 -40.88 5.52
N GLY A 499 23.63 -41.90 5.12
CA GLY A 499 23.86 -43.29 5.45
C GLY A 499 25.23 -43.75 4.96
N ALA A 500 26.04 -44.24 5.89
CA ALA A 500 27.25 -44.98 5.59
C ALA A 500 26.85 -46.36 5.02
N HIS A 501 27.03 -46.54 3.72
CA HIS A 501 27.11 -47.86 3.12
C HIS A 501 28.42 -48.52 3.54
N THR A 502 28.33 -49.51 4.43
CA THR A 502 29.39 -50.50 4.65
C THR A 502 29.39 -51.49 3.49
N ALA A 503 30.51 -51.54 2.77
CA ALA A 503 30.84 -52.63 1.87
C ALA A 503 31.83 -53.56 2.59
N SER A 504 31.47 -54.84 2.73
CA SER A 504 32.44 -55.93 2.78
C SER A 504 31.73 -57.28 2.61
N SER A 505 32.13 -57.97 1.52
CA SER A 505 32.26 -59.43 1.31
C SER A 505 31.19 -60.38 1.85
#